data_AF-A0AAD1QX00-F1
#
_entry.id   AF-A0AAD1QX00-F1
#
_cell.length_a   1.000
_cell.length_b   1.000
_cell.length_c   1.000
_cell.angle_alpha   90.00
_cell.angle_beta   90.00
_cell.angle_gamma   90.00
#
_symmetry.space_group_name_H-M   'P 1'
#
loop_
_entity.id
_entity.type
_entity.pdbx_description
1 polymer ?
#
loop_
_entity_poly.entity_id
_entity_poly.type
_entity_poly.pdbx_seq_one_letter_code
_entity_poly.pdbx_strand_id
1 'polypeptide(L)' 'LALFILTHTYFSFNNEVYLQTMGSAMGTKMAPQYANLLMEDLEQRFLKIQFSTTMLRSQSNLPK' A
#
# COMPACT_ATOMS: atom_id res chain seq x y z
N LEU A 1 -6.01 18.33 3.48
CA LEU A 1 -5.42 18.61 2.15
C LEU A 1 -4.96 17.34 1.43
N ALA A 2 -4.13 16.48 2.05
CA ALA A 2 -3.65 15.24 1.43
C ALA A 2 -4.77 14.27 0.99
N LEU A 3 -5.79 14.05 1.83
CA LEU A 3 -6.93 13.20 1.50
C LEU A 3 -7.72 13.69 0.27
N PHE A 4 -7.82 15.01 0.08
CA PHE A 4 -8.49 15.59 -1.10
C PHE A 4 -7.73 15.28 -2.39
N ILE A 5 -6.40 15.32 -2.35
CA ILE A 5 -5.53 14.96 -3.49
C ILE A 5 -5.63 13.47 -3.82
N LEU A 6 -5.81 12.61 -2.81
CA LEU A 6 -5.97 11.16 -2.97
C LEU A 6 -7.36 10.74 -3.49
N THR A 7 -8.40 11.53 -3.21
CA THR A 7 -9.79 11.19 -3.60
C THR A 7 -10.25 11.89 -4.88
N HIS A 8 -9.59 12.99 -5.27
CA HIS A 8 -9.92 13.78 -6.47
C HIS A 8 -8.77 13.73 -7.48
N THR A 9 -8.28 12.52 -7.74
CA THR A 9 -7.27 12.27 -8.79
C THR A 9 -7.95 11.95 -10.11
N TYR A 10 -7.62 12.71 -11.16
CA TYR A 10 -8.15 12.52 -12.50
C TYR A 10 -7.05 12.05 -13.45
N PHE A 11 -7.42 11.26 -14.45
CA PHE A 11 -6.54 10.90 -15.56
C PHE A 11 -7.28 11.03 -16.89
N SER A 12 -6.56 11.38 -17.94
CA SER A 12 -7.09 11.45 -19.30
C SER A 12 -6.72 10.19 -20.07
N PHE A 13 -7.70 9.53 -20.68
CA PHE A 13 -7.47 8.41 -21.57
C PHE A 13 -8.40 8.52 -22.78
N ASN A 14 -7.87 8.31 -23.99
CA ASN A 14 -8.64 8.37 -25.23
C ASN A 14 -9.51 9.64 -25.38
N ASN A 15 -8.93 10.82 -25.10
CA ASN A 15 -9.61 12.13 -25.10
C ASN A 15 -10.76 12.30 -24.09
N GLU A 16 -10.96 11.36 -23.18
CA GLU A 16 -11.94 11.45 -22.08
C GLU A 16 -11.22 11.61 -20.73
N VAL A 17 -11.88 12.27 -19.78
CA VAL A 17 -11.36 12.50 -18.42
C VAL A 17 -12.11 11.60 -17.45
N TYR A 18 -11.37 10.80 -16.70
CA TYR A 18 -11.90 9.87 -15.72
C TYR A 18 -11.44 10.23 -14.31
N LEU A 19 -12.33 10.04 -13.33
CA LEU A 19 -11.99 10.11 -11.91
C LEU A 19 -11.46 8.76 -11.45
N GLN A 20 -10.29 8.75 -10.84
CA GLN A 20 -9.74 7.57 -10.23
C GLN A 20 -10.41 7.30 -8.88
N THR A 21 -11.11 6.17 -8.79
CA THR A 21 -11.89 5.78 -7.60
C THR A 21 -11.05 5.05 -6.54
N MET A 22 -9.91 4.49 -6.92
CA MET A 22 -8.97 3.84 -6.00
C MET A 22 -7.51 4.18 -6.33
N GLY A 23 -6.74 4.50 -5.28
CA GLY A 23 -5.34 4.87 -5.41
C GLY A 23 -5.11 6.26 -6.00
N SER A 24 -3.85 6.59 -6.27
CA SER A 24 -3.45 7.88 -6.87
C SER A 24 -3.17 7.70 -8.36
N ALA A 25 -3.50 8.70 -9.18
CA ALA A 25 -3.16 8.70 -10.60
C ALA A 25 -1.65 8.62 -10.82
N MET A 26 -1.26 7.70 -11.71
CA MET A 26 0.14 7.49 -12.07
C MET A 26 0.70 8.75 -12.72
N GLY A 27 1.95 9.10 -12.39
CA GLY A 27 2.60 10.30 -12.92
C GLY A 27 2.25 11.60 -12.21
N THR A 28 1.36 11.60 -11.21
CA THR A 28 1.18 12.75 -10.33
C THR A 28 2.38 12.93 -9.40
N LYS A 29 2.75 14.18 -9.08
CA LYS A 29 3.92 14.49 -8.22
C LYS A 29 3.83 13.85 -6.82
N MET A 30 2.61 13.57 -6.35
CA MET A 30 2.35 13.01 -5.02
C MET A 30 2.26 11.47 -5.02
N ALA A 31 2.05 10.84 -6.18
CA ALA A 31 1.95 9.38 -6.28
C ALA A 31 3.16 8.61 -5.71
N PRO A 32 4.44 8.94 -6.03
CA PRO A 32 5.57 8.16 -5.52
C PRO A 32 5.70 8.27 -4.00
N GLN A 33 5.44 9.43 -3.43
CA GLN A 33 5.58 9.65 -2.00
C GLN A 33 4.46 8.96 -1.20
N TYR A 34 3.23 8.98 -1.72
CA TYR A 34 2.13 8.20 -1.14
C TYR A 34 2.36 6.69 -1.27
N ALA A 35 2.93 6.23 -2.38
CA ALA A 35 3.28 4.82 -2.56
C ALA A 35 4.32 4.37 -1.53
N ASN A 36 5.34 5.19 -1.25
CA ASN A 36 6.37 4.86 -0.25
C ASN A 36 5.78 4.72 1.16
N LEU A 37 4.92 5.66 1.58
CA LEU A 37 4.29 5.60 2.91
C LEU A 37 3.37 4.38 3.06
N LEU A 38 2.61 4.06 2.01
CA LEU A 38 1.74 2.88 2.00
C LEU A 38 2.57 1.59 2.06
N MET A 39 3.63 1.51 1.25
CA MET A 39 4.50 0.33 1.19
C MET A 39 5.25 0.11 2.50
N GLU A 40 5.69 1.17 3.19
CA GLU A 40 6.32 1.06 4.50
C GLU A 40 5.36 0.44 5.55
N ASP A 41 4.12 0.94 5.64
CA ASP A 41 3.12 0.39 6.57
C ASP A 41 2.75 -1.07 6.21
N LEU A 42 2.64 -1.38 4.92
CA LEU A 42 2.44 -2.76 4.46
C LEU A 42 3.62 -3.64 4.88
N GLU A 43 4.85 -3.27 4.57
CA GLU A 43 6.04 -4.04 4.92
C GLU A 43 6.13 -4.29 6.43
N GLN A 44 5.92 -3.27 7.25
CA GLN A 44 5.94 -3.43 8.71
C GLN A 44 4.87 -4.40 9.21
N ARG A 45 3.64 -4.33 8.67
CA ARG A 45 2.56 -5.27 9.03
C ARG A 45 2.89 -6.69 8.61
N PHE A 46 3.37 -6.86 7.38
CA PHE A 46 3.75 -8.17 6.83
C PHE A 46 4.89 -8.79 7.63
N LEU A 47 5.95 -8.04 7.93
CA LEU A 47 7.06 -8.52 8.74
C LEU A 47 6.61 -8.88 10.15
N LYS A 48 5.78 -8.05 10.80
CA LYS A 48 5.24 -8.34 12.14
C LYS A 48 4.42 -9.64 12.17
N ILE A 49 3.60 -9.87 11.14
CA ILE A 49 2.83 -11.12 10.99
C ILE A 49 3.79 -12.29 10.79
N GLN A 50 4.75 -12.18 9.89
CA GLN A 50 5.73 -13.24 9.61
C GLN A 50 6.53 -13.61 10.85
N PHE A 51 7.09 -12.64 11.59
CA PHE A 51 7.83 -12.93 12.82
C PHE A 51 6.95 -13.65 13.86
N SER A 52 5.67 -13.28 13.98
CA SER A 52 4.73 -13.97 14.88
C SER A 52 4.46 -15.41 14.43
N THR A 53 4.22 -15.62 13.14
CA THR A 53 3.96 -16.95 12.56
C THR A 53 5.19 -17.85 12.60
N THR A 54 6.39 -17.34 12.33
CA THR A 54 7.64 -18.10 12.38
C THR A 54 7.97 -18.53 13.81
N MET A 55 7.72 -17.69 14.82
CA MET A 55 7.92 -18.03 16.23
C MET A 55 6.96 -19.15 16.69
N LEU A 56 5.70 -19.13 16.24
CA LEU A 56 4.74 -20.21 16.50
C LEU A 56 5.14 -21.51 15.79
N ARG A 57 5.65 -21.43 14.55
CA ARG A 57 6.11 -22.59 13.76
C ARG A 57 7.43 -23.18 14.27
N SER A 58 8.28 -22.38 14.93
CA SER A 58 9.48 -22.87 15.60
C SER A 58 9.15 -23.63 16.89
N GLN A 59 8.12 -23.21 17.63
CA GLN A 59 7.68 -23.91 18.85
C GLN A 59 6.93 -25.23 18.57
N SER A 60 6.27 -25.36 17.40
CA SER A 60 5.61 -26.61 17.00
C SER A 60 6.57 -27.71 16.54
N ASN A 61 7.86 -27.42 16.38
CA ASN A 61 8.90 -28.38 15.97
C ASN A 61 9.81 -28.79 17.13
N LEU A 62 9.41 -28.60 18.38
CA LEU A 62 10.13 -29.17 19.52
C LEU A 62 9.70 -30.64 19.70
N PRO A 63 10.60 -31.63 19.56
CA PRO A 63 10.27 -33.00 19.93
C PRO A 63 9.97 -33.07 21.43
N LYS A 64 8.88 -33.76 21.79
CA LYS A 64 8.57 -34.11 23.19
C LYS A 64 9.67 -34.98 23.79
#